data_AF-A0A177H4L7-F1
#
_entry.id   AF-A0A177H4L7-F1
#
_cell.length_a   1.000
_cell.length_b   1.000
_cell.length_c   1.000
_cell.angle_alpha   90.00
_cell.angle_beta   90.00
_cell.angle_gamma   90.00
#
_symmetry.space_group_name_H-M   'P 1'
#
loop_
_entity.id
_entity.type
_entity.pdbx_description
1 polymer ?
#
loop_
_entity_poly.entity_id
_entity_poly.type
_entity_poly.pdbx_seq_one_letter_code
_entity_poly.pdbx_strand_id
1 'polypeptide(L)'
;MVQKTAAIIGGGVIGGGWLARFLLNGWNVNLFDPDPQAERKIAAVLENARHALPMLYERDLPKEGELTICKTVEQAVSAADWIQESVPERLEIKHNVISDIQKYCLQNAIIGSSTSGYKPSELQEKSDFPDQIVVAHPFNPVYLLPLIELVPSPRSGTTHIAQAQAHLTALGMFPLLVRKEIDAHIADRFLEAVWREGLWLIKDGIATTEEIDNAIRYGFGLRWAQMGLFETYRIAGGEEGMAHFIAQFGPCLDWPWTKLMDVPELTDELVQQIADQSDAQSGNLSIRALERKRDNNLVAILRSLKQQGNAAGALIGEHDRNLQPKFKPATKLRSVSRVIPVDWTDYNGHMNEGRYGQVFSDAADSFMISIGADAAYIAAGHSYFTAETTVKYLQEAHAGQHIYVESEVLLAEGKKLKLRHFMRADDGTTLASCEQFMLHVSLSTRKSCAPLPEVADRLNALKLALKEQSL
;
A
#
# COMPACT_ATOMS: atom_id res chain seq x y z
N MET A 1 3.13 16.03 -17.66
CA MET A 1 4.44 15.42 -17.34
C MET A 1 4.60 14.21 -18.24
N VAL A 2 5.82 13.90 -18.66
CA VAL A 2 6.10 12.67 -19.41
C VAL A 2 5.79 11.49 -18.47
N GLN A 3 5.04 10.50 -18.95
CA GLN A 3 4.70 9.31 -18.19
C GLN A 3 5.96 8.43 -18.06
N LYS A 4 6.26 8.02 -16.83
CA LYS A 4 7.45 7.22 -16.53
C LYS A 4 7.27 5.76 -16.94
N THR A 5 8.38 5.08 -17.22
CA THR A 5 8.39 3.67 -17.63
C THR A 5 9.27 2.83 -16.71
N ALA A 6 8.74 1.72 -16.22
CA ALA A 6 9.51 0.68 -15.54
C ALA A 6 9.70 -0.53 -16.45
N ALA A 7 10.88 -1.14 -16.43
CA ALA A 7 11.12 -2.45 -17.01
C ALA A 7 11.17 -3.51 -15.90
N ILE A 8 10.49 -4.62 -16.09
CA ILE A 8 10.50 -5.78 -15.19
C ILE A 8 11.14 -6.94 -15.92
N ILE A 9 12.25 -7.44 -15.38
CA ILE A 9 13.00 -8.56 -15.94
C ILE A 9 12.79 -9.79 -15.04
N GLY A 10 11.89 -10.68 -15.47
CA GLY A 10 11.37 -11.81 -14.70
C GLY A 10 9.98 -11.53 -14.10
N GLY A 11 8.94 -12.18 -14.65
CA GLY A 11 7.53 -12.10 -14.28
C GLY A 11 7.06 -13.18 -13.30
N GLY A 12 7.94 -13.59 -12.38
CA GLY A 12 7.60 -14.46 -11.25
C GLY A 12 6.75 -13.75 -10.18
N VAL A 13 6.66 -14.32 -8.98
CA VAL A 13 5.86 -13.76 -7.87
C VAL A 13 6.30 -12.33 -7.52
N ILE A 14 7.60 -12.11 -7.32
CA ILE A 14 8.16 -10.81 -6.94
C ILE A 14 8.11 -9.81 -8.09
N GLY A 15 8.55 -10.21 -9.28
CA GLY A 15 8.51 -9.33 -10.45
C GLY A 15 7.09 -8.93 -10.84
N GLY A 16 6.12 -9.85 -10.74
CA GLY A 16 4.71 -9.52 -10.90
C GLY A 16 4.17 -8.57 -9.84
N GLY A 17 4.69 -8.65 -8.62
CA GLY A 17 4.38 -7.70 -7.56
C GLY A 17 4.89 -6.29 -7.86
N TRP A 18 6.13 -6.16 -8.34
CA TRP A 18 6.70 -4.90 -8.80
C TRP A 18 5.93 -4.33 -9.99
N LEU A 19 5.66 -5.16 -11.00
CA LEU A 19 4.84 -4.82 -12.16
C LEU A 19 3.52 -4.22 -11.73
N ALA A 20 2.79 -4.91 -10.85
CA ALA A 20 1.50 -4.44 -10.33
C ALA A 20 1.64 -3.10 -9.60
N ARG A 21 2.68 -2.91 -8.78
CA ARG A 21 2.88 -1.64 -8.10
C ARG A 21 3.07 -0.48 -9.09
N PHE A 22 4.03 -0.60 -10.01
CA PHE A 22 4.31 0.46 -10.97
C PHE A 22 3.08 0.77 -11.83
N LEU A 23 2.46 -0.27 -12.38
CA LEU A 23 1.32 -0.15 -13.30
C LEU A 23 0.12 0.54 -12.64
N LEU A 24 -0.26 0.12 -11.44
CA LEU A 24 -1.38 0.68 -10.68
C LEU A 24 -1.11 2.07 -10.10
N ASN A 25 0.15 2.53 -10.11
CA ASN A 25 0.51 3.92 -9.78
C ASN A 25 0.80 4.76 -11.03
N GLY A 26 0.32 4.32 -12.19
CA GLY A 26 0.31 5.09 -13.44
C GLY A 26 1.62 5.12 -14.22
N TRP A 27 2.59 4.27 -13.89
CA TRP A 27 3.76 4.07 -14.75
C TRP A 27 3.44 3.08 -15.85
N ASN A 28 3.99 3.31 -17.04
CA ASN A 28 4.03 2.26 -18.06
C ASN A 28 5.00 1.18 -17.62
N VAL A 29 4.70 -0.08 -17.96
CA VAL A 29 5.54 -1.21 -17.59
C VAL A 29 5.87 -2.06 -18.80
N ASN A 30 7.15 -2.26 -19.04
CA ASN A 30 7.66 -3.22 -20.01
C ASN A 30 8.07 -4.50 -19.29
N LEU A 31 7.50 -5.64 -19.65
CA LEU A 31 7.83 -6.93 -19.07
C LEU A 31 8.64 -7.76 -20.05
N PHE A 32 9.77 -8.32 -19.61
CA PHE A 32 10.43 -9.42 -20.28
C PHE A 32 10.57 -10.62 -19.34
N ASP A 33 10.14 -11.79 -19.80
CA ASP A 33 10.36 -13.08 -19.13
C ASP A 33 10.47 -14.17 -20.22
N PRO A 34 11.47 -15.06 -20.16
CA PRO A 34 11.60 -16.17 -21.10
C PRO A 34 10.56 -17.30 -20.91
N ASP A 35 9.87 -17.37 -19.77
CA ASP A 35 8.86 -18.37 -19.48
C ASP A 35 7.57 -18.10 -20.30
N PRO A 36 7.12 -19.04 -21.16
CA PRO A 36 5.88 -18.87 -21.92
C PRO A 36 4.62 -18.78 -21.04
N GLN A 37 4.71 -19.09 -19.75
CA GLN A 37 3.62 -18.94 -18.77
C GLN A 37 3.64 -17.60 -18.02
N ALA A 38 4.61 -16.72 -18.28
CA ALA A 38 4.77 -15.47 -17.55
C ALA A 38 3.50 -14.59 -17.63
N GLU A 39 2.92 -14.41 -18.82
CA GLU A 39 1.69 -13.61 -18.98
C GLU A 39 0.53 -14.13 -18.12
N ARG A 40 0.33 -15.46 -18.08
CA ARG A 40 -0.71 -16.07 -17.23
C ARG A 40 -0.44 -15.83 -15.74
N LYS A 41 0.82 -15.96 -15.30
CA LYS A 41 1.22 -15.74 -13.90
C LYS A 41 1.02 -14.27 -13.51
N ILE A 42 1.43 -13.34 -14.37
CA ILE A 42 1.28 -11.90 -14.19
C ILE A 42 -0.18 -11.49 -14.15
N ALA A 43 -1.02 -12.02 -15.05
CA ALA A 43 -2.45 -11.73 -15.05
C ALA A 43 -3.09 -12.08 -13.69
N ALA A 44 -2.73 -13.22 -13.09
CA ALA A 44 -3.22 -13.61 -11.78
C ALA A 44 -2.74 -12.68 -10.65
N VAL A 45 -1.48 -12.25 -10.68
CA VAL A 45 -0.94 -11.28 -9.70
C VAL A 45 -1.63 -9.92 -9.84
N LEU A 46 -1.83 -9.44 -11.08
CA LEU A 46 -2.52 -8.20 -11.38
C LEU A 46 -3.99 -8.22 -10.96
N GLU A 47 -4.70 -9.32 -11.20
CA GLU A 47 -6.07 -9.50 -10.72
C GLU A 47 -6.16 -9.39 -9.19
N ASN A 48 -5.21 -10.01 -8.49
CA ASN A 48 -5.17 -9.94 -7.02
C ASN A 48 -4.85 -8.50 -6.55
N ALA A 49 -3.87 -7.84 -7.19
CA ALA A 49 -3.45 -6.49 -6.87
C ALA A 49 -4.51 -5.42 -7.17
N ARG A 50 -5.22 -5.50 -8.31
CA ARG A 50 -6.31 -4.59 -8.70
C ARG A 50 -7.47 -4.63 -7.71
N HIS A 51 -7.71 -5.79 -7.09
CA HIS A 51 -8.69 -5.90 -6.01
C HIS A 51 -8.15 -5.32 -4.69
N ALA A 52 -6.93 -5.67 -4.28
CA ALA A 52 -6.46 -5.36 -2.93
C ALA A 52 -5.88 -3.95 -2.77
N LEU A 53 -5.04 -3.48 -3.68
CA LEU A 53 -4.30 -2.22 -3.52
C LEU A 53 -5.22 -0.98 -3.46
N PRO A 54 -6.22 -0.82 -4.35
CA PRO A 54 -7.12 0.33 -4.28
C PRO A 54 -7.89 0.45 -2.96
N MET A 55 -8.19 -0.67 -2.28
CA MET A 55 -8.91 -0.66 -1.00
C MET A 55 -8.16 0.06 0.12
N LEU A 56 -6.83 0.22 0.02
CA LEU A 56 -6.04 0.96 1.02
C LEU A 56 -6.34 2.47 1.03
N TYR A 57 -6.93 3.00 -0.04
CA TYR A 57 -7.06 4.43 -0.27
C TYR A 57 -8.52 4.88 -0.12
N GLU A 58 -8.71 6.14 0.30
CA GLU A 58 -10.04 6.76 0.32
C GLU A 58 -10.38 7.44 -1.03
N ARG A 59 -9.50 7.30 -2.02
CA ARG A 59 -9.52 7.96 -3.33
C ARG A 59 -9.03 6.99 -4.41
N ASP A 60 -9.30 7.33 -5.66
CA ASP A 60 -8.73 6.61 -6.80
C ASP A 60 -7.21 6.68 -6.82
N LEU A 61 -6.60 5.56 -7.18
CA LEU A 61 -5.23 5.54 -7.64
C LEU A 61 -5.12 6.32 -8.97
N PRO A 62 -3.89 6.75 -9.36
CA PRO A 62 -3.67 7.29 -10.69
C PRO A 62 -4.19 6.32 -11.76
N LYS A 63 -4.56 6.87 -12.93
CA LYS A 63 -4.94 6.05 -14.08
C LYS A 63 -3.84 5.00 -14.32
N GLU A 64 -4.25 3.73 -14.39
CA GLU A 64 -3.35 2.61 -14.65
C GLU A 64 -2.53 2.86 -15.93
N GLY A 65 -1.23 2.54 -15.86
CA GLY A 65 -0.33 2.66 -17.00
C GLY A 65 -0.53 1.59 -18.05
N GLU A 66 0.28 1.63 -19.11
CA GLU A 66 0.25 0.63 -20.18
C GLU A 66 1.25 -0.50 -19.91
N LEU A 67 0.80 -1.76 -20.01
CA LEU A 67 1.65 -2.95 -19.92
C LEU A 67 2.04 -3.41 -21.33
N THR A 68 3.34 -3.46 -21.61
CA THR A 68 3.91 -4.02 -22.85
C THR A 68 4.68 -5.30 -22.55
N ILE A 69 4.35 -6.38 -23.25
CA ILE A 69 5.11 -7.64 -23.19
C ILE A 69 6.20 -7.59 -24.26
N CYS A 70 7.46 -7.60 -23.83
CA CYS A 70 8.63 -7.49 -24.68
C CYS A 70 9.20 -8.87 -25.01
N LYS A 71 9.75 -9.02 -26.23
CA LYS A 71 10.36 -10.29 -26.68
C LYS A 71 11.84 -10.40 -26.33
N THR A 72 12.47 -9.29 -25.93
CA THR A 72 13.90 -9.21 -25.62
C THR A 72 14.14 -8.24 -24.46
N VAL A 73 15.28 -8.38 -23.78
CA VAL A 73 15.72 -7.44 -22.74
C VAL A 73 15.89 -6.03 -23.33
N GLU A 74 16.48 -5.90 -24.52
CA GLU A 74 16.67 -4.62 -25.23
C GLU A 74 15.35 -3.84 -25.33
N GLN A 75 14.29 -4.48 -25.85
CA GLN A 75 12.97 -3.87 -25.98
C GLN A 75 12.41 -3.41 -24.63
N ALA A 76 12.63 -4.17 -23.56
CA ALA A 76 12.11 -3.84 -22.26
C ALA A 76 12.80 -2.60 -21.65
N VAL A 77 14.13 -2.50 -21.78
CA VAL A 77 14.93 -1.54 -21.00
C VAL A 77 15.27 -0.23 -21.72
N SER A 78 15.16 -0.19 -23.05
CA SER A 78 15.67 0.94 -23.87
C SER A 78 15.07 2.32 -23.52
N ALA A 79 13.88 2.35 -22.95
CA ALA A 79 13.18 3.58 -22.57
C ALA A 79 12.79 3.63 -21.08
N ALA A 80 13.35 2.74 -20.27
CA ALA A 80 12.96 2.59 -18.87
C ALA A 80 13.69 3.60 -17.96
N ASP A 81 12.93 4.30 -17.11
CA ASP A 81 13.45 5.11 -16.01
C ASP A 81 13.95 4.22 -14.85
N TRP A 82 13.26 3.10 -14.62
CA TRP A 82 13.54 2.12 -13.58
C TRP A 82 13.57 0.72 -14.17
N ILE A 83 14.57 -0.08 -13.83
CA ILE A 83 14.69 -1.47 -14.30
C ILE A 83 14.77 -2.35 -13.06
N GLN A 84 13.80 -3.23 -12.89
CA GLN A 84 13.73 -4.18 -11.80
C GLN A 84 14.11 -5.58 -12.28
N GLU A 85 15.23 -6.09 -11.78
CA GLU A 85 15.65 -7.47 -11.97
C GLU A 85 15.03 -8.36 -10.88
N SER A 86 14.30 -9.39 -11.30
CA SER A 86 13.62 -10.37 -10.43
C SER A 86 13.76 -11.81 -10.97
N VAL A 87 14.94 -12.13 -11.51
CA VAL A 87 15.30 -13.45 -12.03
C VAL A 87 15.74 -14.39 -10.89
N PRO A 88 15.90 -15.70 -11.13
CA PRO A 88 16.26 -16.67 -10.10
C PRO A 88 17.51 -16.27 -9.30
N GLU A 89 17.56 -16.70 -8.04
CA GLU A 89 18.60 -16.38 -7.07
C GLU A 89 19.91 -17.14 -7.34
N ARG A 90 20.53 -16.85 -8.50
CA ARG A 90 21.79 -17.40 -8.96
C ARG A 90 22.65 -16.26 -9.50
N LEU A 91 23.78 -15.99 -8.84
CA LEU A 91 24.61 -14.82 -9.14
C LEU A 91 25.06 -14.74 -10.61
N GLU A 92 25.43 -15.87 -11.22
CA GLU A 92 25.81 -15.94 -12.64
C GLU A 92 24.68 -15.47 -13.58
N ILE A 93 23.44 -15.88 -13.31
CA ILE A 93 22.28 -15.47 -14.12
C ILE A 93 22.06 -13.97 -13.96
N LYS A 94 22.13 -13.45 -12.73
CA LYS A 94 22.00 -12.02 -12.44
C LYS A 94 23.07 -11.19 -13.14
N HIS A 95 24.34 -11.62 -13.10
CA HIS A 95 25.43 -10.94 -13.83
C HIS A 95 25.16 -10.87 -15.34
N ASN A 96 24.73 -11.97 -15.96
CA ASN A 96 24.43 -12.01 -17.38
C ASN A 96 23.27 -11.06 -17.75
N VAL A 97 22.19 -11.11 -16.96
CA VAL A 97 21.02 -10.26 -17.14
C VAL A 97 21.36 -8.77 -16.94
N ILE A 98 22.10 -8.43 -15.89
CA ILE A 98 22.56 -7.06 -15.64
C ILE A 98 23.45 -6.55 -16.78
N SER A 99 24.36 -7.38 -17.29
CA SER A 99 25.18 -7.03 -18.45
C SER A 99 24.33 -6.77 -19.69
N ASP A 100 23.33 -7.61 -19.96
CA ASP A 100 22.40 -7.39 -21.08
C ASP A 100 21.54 -6.14 -20.89
N ILE A 101 21.09 -5.85 -19.67
CA ILE A 101 20.39 -4.60 -19.33
C ILE A 101 21.28 -3.39 -19.67
N GLN A 102 22.55 -3.39 -19.23
CA GLN A 102 23.47 -2.26 -19.38
C GLN A 102 23.89 -1.97 -20.82
N LYS A 103 23.74 -2.93 -21.73
CA LYS A 103 23.98 -2.71 -23.17
C LYS A 103 22.94 -1.77 -23.80
N TYR A 104 21.72 -1.73 -23.26
CA TYR A 104 20.58 -1.09 -23.92
C TYR A 104 19.86 -0.05 -23.05
N CYS A 105 20.05 -0.06 -21.73
CA CYS A 105 19.37 0.89 -20.85
C CYS A 105 19.93 2.32 -20.98
N LEU A 106 19.16 3.28 -20.49
CA LEU A 106 19.62 4.66 -20.37
C LEU A 106 20.74 4.76 -19.33
N GLN A 107 21.72 5.64 -19.56
CA GLN A 107 22.84 5.85 -18.63
C GLN A 107 22.39 6.36 -17.25
N ASN A 108 21.22 6.97 -17.15
CA ASN A 108 20.63 7.42 -15.89
C ASN A 108 19.51 6.51 -15.36
N ALA A 109 19.31 5.33 -15.96
CA ALA A 109 18.33 4.37 -15.45
C ALA A 109 18.81 3.78 -14.13
N ILE A 110 17.87 3.56 -13.20
CA ILE A 110 18.15 2.83 -11.95
C ILE A 110 17.96 1.34 -12.23
N ILE A 111 18.95 0.53 -11.85
CA ILE A 111 18.86 -0.93 -11.90
C ILE A 111 18.69 -1.45 -10.47
N GLY A 112 17.46 -1.79 -10.11
CA GLY A 112 17.13 -2.42 -8.84
C GLY A 112 17.13 -3.94 -8.96
N SER A 113 17.88 -4.64 -8.11
CA SER A 113 17.74 -6.10 -7.96
C SER A 113 16.79 -6.45 -6.81
N SER A 114 15.92 -7.44 -7.00
CA SER A 114 15.05 -7.98 -5.95
C SER A 114 15.72 -9.07 -5.09
N THR A 115 17.04 -9.27 -5.21
CA THR A 115 17.77 -10.28 -4.44
C THR A 115 17.51 -10.15 -2.93
N SER A 116 17.22 -11.28 -2.29
CA SER A 116 17.06 -11.38 -0.85
C SER A 116 18.41 -11.62 -0.16
N GLY A 117 19.38 -12.21 -0.85
CA GLY A 117 20.64 -12.66 -0.23
C GLY A 117 21.88 -11.85 -0.59
N TYR A 118 22.07 -11.51 -1.88
CA TYR A 118 23.34 -11.00 -2.38
C TYR A 118 23.55 -9.53 -2.07
N LYS A 119 24.81 -9.16 -1.80
CA LYS A 119 25.21 -7.77 -1.64
C LYS A 119 25.22 -7.07 -3.01
N PRO A 120 24.93 -5.75 -3.04
CA PRO A 120 25.06 -4.98 -4.28
C PRO A 120 26.48 -5.04 -4.86
N SER A 121 27.54 -5.10 -4.03
CA SER A 121 28.92 -5.27 -4.51
C SER A 121 29.15 -6.57 -5.30
N GLU A 122 28.52 -7.67 -4.89
CA GLU A 122 28.58 -8.95 -5.61
C GLU A 122 27.86 -8.84 -6.95
N LEU A 123 26.71 -8.17 -7.01
CA LEU A 123 26.00 -7.91 -8.27
C LEU A 123 26.81 -7.04 -9.24
N GLN A 124 27.70 -6.18 -8.72
CA GLN A 124 28.48 -5.20 -9.48
C GLN A 124 29.84 -5.72 -10.00
N GLU A 125 30.27 -6.94 -9.66
CA GLU A 125 31.62 -7.44 -9.97
C GLU A 125 31.97 -7.40 -11.46
N LYS A 126 30.99 -7.58 -12.34
CA LYS A 126 31.16 -7.62 -13.81
C LYS A 126 30.41 -6.50 -14.53
N SER A 127 30.05 -5.44 -13.80
CA SER A 127 29.28 -4.33 -14.33
C SER A 127 30.18 -3.23 -14.89
N ASP A 128 29.85 -2.75 -16.09
CA ASP A 128 30.49 -1.59 -16.72
C ASP A 128 30.06 -0.27 -16.05
N PHE A 129 28.81 -0.20 -15.57
CA PHE A 129 28.21 0.98 -14.91
C PHE A 129 27.67 0.60 -13.52
N PRO A 130 28.55 0.25 -12.56
CA PRO A 130 28.14 -0.25 -11.24
C PRO A 130 27.33 0.77 -10.43
N ASP A 131 27.46 2.05 -10.76
CA ASP A 131 26.81 3.17 -10.08
C ASP A 131 25.30 3.21 -10.28
N GLN A 132 24.78 2.57 -11.32
CA GLN A 132 23.35 2.41 -11.58
C GLN A 132 22.69 1.31 -10.73
N ILE A 133 23.50 0.41 -10.16
CA ILE A 133 23.02 -0.83 -9.53
C ILE A 133 22.85 -0.62 -8.03
N VAL A 134 21.64 -0.95 -7.56
CA VAL A 134 21.27 -1.03 -6.14
C VAL A 134 20.44 -2.29 -5.91
N VAL A 135 20.41 -2.79 -4.69
CA VAL A 135 19.36 -3.74 -4.29
C VAL A 135 18.14 -2.94 -3.87
N ALA A 136 16.99 -3.30 -4.42
CA ALA A 136 15.67 -2.80 -4.05
C ALA A 136 14.84 -4.02 -3.64
N HIS A 137 15.09 -4.52 -2.43
CA HIS A 137 14.52 -5.76 -1.91
C HIS A 137 13.11 -5.49 -1.34
N PRO A 138 12.04 -6.06 -1.94
CA PRO A 138 10.67 -5.86 -1.50
C PRO A 138 10.20 -6.98 -0.55
N PHE A 139 9.02 -6.79 0.05
CA PHE A 139 8.32 -7.86 0.79
C PHE A 139 7.05 -8.27 0.05
N ASN A 140 6.81 -9.59 -0.06
CA ASN A 140 5.62 -10.13 -0.72
C ASN A 140 4.38 -10.01 0.17
N PRO A 141 3.24 -9.46 -0.29
CA PRO A 141 2.97 -8.91 -1.62
C PRO A 141 3.50 -7.49 -1.83
N VAL A 142 4.34 -7.32 -2.85
CA VAL A 142 5.07 -6.07 -3.17
C VAL A 142 4.13 -4.89 -3.42
N TYR A 143 2.94 -5.14 -3.97
CA TYR A 143 1.96 -4.09 -4.21
C TYR A 143 1.28 -3.59 -2.92
N LEU A 144 1.24 -4.34 -1.81
CA LEU A 144 0.66 -3.88 -0.54
C LEU A 144 1.70 -3.48 0.52
N LEU A 145 2.74 -4.31 0.71
CA LEU A 145 3.73 -4.06 1.76
C LEU A 145 4.68 -2.94 1.33
N PRO A 146 4.77 -1.83 2.07
CA PRO A 146 5.45 -0.65 1.56
C PRO A 146 6.96 -0.66 1.76
N LEU A 147 7.51 -1.49 2.65
CA LEU A 147 8.94 -1.49 2.95
C LEU A 147 9.73 -2.00 1.74
N ILE A 148 10.74 -1.22 1.33
CA ILE A 148 11.79 -1.65 0.40
C ILE A 148 13.13 -1.45 1.09
N GLU A 149 13.91 -2.51 1.25
CA GLU A 149 15.29 -2.36 1.66
C GLU A 149 16.11 -1.89 0.45
N LEU A 150 16.49 -0.62 0.48
CA LEU A 150 17.33 -0.01 -0.54
C LEU A 150 18.78 -0.11 -0.08
N VAL A 151 19.52 -1.06 -0.67
CA VAL A 151 20.90 -1.36 -0.29
C VAL A 151 21.84 -0.90 -1.39
N PRO A 152 22.63 0.16 -1.16
CA PRO A 152 23.73 0.53 -2.03
C PRO A 152 25.03 -0.19 -1.62
N SER A 153 26.00 -0.19 -2.53
CA SER A 153 27.40 -0.42 -2.20
C SER A 153 28.18 0.92 -2.23
N PRO A 154 29.46 0.95 -1.84
CA PRO A 154 30.32 2.11 -2.07
C PRO A 154 30.49 2.52 -3.54
N ARG A 155 30.15 1.63 -4.50
CA ARG A 155 30.19 1.92 -5.94
C ARG A 155 28.88 2.46 -6.49
N SER A 156 27.77 2.36 -5.74
CA SER A 156 26.47 2.88 -6.15
C SER A 156 26.48 4.42 -6.19
N GLY A 157 25.88 4.99 -7.23
CA GLY A 157 25.86 6.43 -7.45
C GLY A 157 24.91 7.15 -6.49
N THR A 158 25.38 8.20 -5.82
CA THR A 158 24.56 8.97 -4.87
C THR A 158 23.32 9.59 -5.51
N THR A 159 23.41 10.01 -6.77
CA THR A 159 22.27 10.49 -7.57
C THR A 159 21.26 9.38 -7.83
N HIS A 160 21.69 8.19 -8.23
CA HIS A 160 20.79 7.04 -8.45
C HIS A 160 20.08 6.63 -7.16
N ILE A 161 20.79 6.62 -6.03
CA ILE A 161 20.19 6.33 -4.72
C ILE A 161 19.11 7.36 -4.37
N ALA A 162 19.41 8.65 -4.52
CA ALA A 162 18.44 9.72 -4.23
C ALA A 162 17.21 9.65 -5.14
N GLN A 163 17.41 9.38 -6.44
CA GLN A 163 16.32 9.17 -7.40
C GLN A 163 15.50 7.93 -7.05
N ALA A 164 16.15 6.84 -6.62
CA ALA A 164 15.47 5.62 -6.21
C ALA A 164 14.58 5.85 -4.99
N GLN A 165 15.09 6.53 -3.95
CA GLN A 165 14.29 6.91 -2.79
C GLN A 165 13.08 7.76 -3.21
N ALA A 166 13.30 8.78 -4.05
CA ALA A 166 12.22 9.64 -4.53
C ALA A 166 11.15 8.87 -5.33
N HIS A 167 11.55 7.95 -6.21
CA HIS A 167 10.62 7.15 -6.99
C HIS A 167 9.83 6.18 -6.12
N LEU A 168 10.48 5.47 -5.20
CA LEU A 168 9.82 4.54 -4.28
C LEU A 168 8.84 5.30 -3.36
N THR A 169 9.24 6.44 -2.79
CA THR A 169 8.34 7.29 -1.99
C THR A 169 7.15 7.80 -2.80
N ALA A 170 7.36 8.23 -4.06
CA ALA A 170 6.28 8.67 -4.94
C ALA A 170 5.30 7.55 -5.30
N LEU A 171 5.75 6.29 -5.28
CA LEU A 171 4.89 5.12 -5.44
C LEU A 171 4.15 4.74 -4.15
N GLY A 172 4.31 5.48 -3.04
CA GLY A 172 3.75 5.20 -1.73
C GLY A 172 4.50 4.13 -0.92
N MET A 173 5.77 3.86 -1.26
CA MET A 173 6.63 2.91 -0.56
C MET A 173 7.56 3.62 0.43
N PHE A 174 8.16 2.85 1.34
CA PHE A 174 9.16 3.29 2.30
C PHE A 174 10.53 2.72 1.94
N PRO A 175 11.40 3.50 1.28
CA PRO A 175 12.76 3.08 0.97
C PRO A 175 13.64 3.16 2.23
N LEU A 176 13.81 2.03 2.92
CA LEU A 176 14.73 1.89 4.03
C LEU A 176 16.16 1.80 3.50
N LEU A 177 16.89 2.92 3.59
CA LEU A 177 18.29 2.96 3.17
C LEU A 177 19.18 2.15 4.12
N VAL A 178 19.65 0.99 3.65
CA VAL A 178 20.57 0.14 4.40
C VAL A 178 21.98 0.72 4.26
N ARG A 179 22.53 1.21 5.37
CA ARG A 179 23.77 2.02 5.34
C ARG A 179 25.02 1.24 4.97
N LYS A 180 25.01 -0.07 5.21
CA LYS A 180 26.14 -0.97 4.93
C LYS A 180 25.57 -2.26 4.40
N GLU A 181 26.00 -2.65 3.20
CA GLU A 181 25.65 -3.95 2.64
C GLU A 181 26.11 -5.08 3.57
N ILE A 182 25.26 -6.10 3.65
CA ILE A 182 25.46 -7.32 4.43
C ILE A 182 24.62 -8.41 3.75
N ASP A 183 25.02 -9.66 3.89
CA ASP A 183 24.23 -10.78 3.39
C ASP A 183 22.85 -10.79 4.08
N ALA A 184 21.80 -11.01 3.29
CA ALA A 184 20.40 -11.01 3.73
C ALA A 184 19.90 -9.71 4.38
N HIS A 185 20.56 -8.58 4.10
CA HIS A 185 20.11 -7.22 4.46
C HIS A 185 19.76 -7.08 5.95
N ILE A 186 18.63 -6.43 6.31
CA ILE A 186 18.20 -6.27 7.71
C ILE A 186 17.02 -7.19 8.01
N ALA A 187 15.93 -7.06 7.26
CA ALA A 187 14.67 -7.73 7.56
C ALA A 187 14.73 -9.24 7.31
N ASP A 188 15.36 -9.68 6.22
CA ASP A 188 15.53 -11.11 5.96
C ASP A 188 16.40 -11.80 7.01
N ARG A 189 17.35 -11.10 7.65
CA ARG A 189 18.07 -11.66 8.81
C ARG A 189 17.16 -11.94 10.00
N PHE A 190 16.14 -11.12 10.24
CA PHE A 190 15.14 -11.38 11.28
C PHE A 190 14.23 -12.54 10.88
N LEU A 191 13.80 -12.60 9.62
CA LEU A 191 12.97 -13.69 9.11
C LEU A 191 13.73 -15.03 9.15
N GLU A 192 14.98 -15.05 8.73
CA GLU A 192 15.87 -16.21 8.81
C GLU A 192 16.08 -16.67 10.26
N ALA A 193 16.30 -15.74 11.19
CA ALA A 193 16.45 -16.11 12.60
C ALA A 193 15.19 -16.81 13.13
N VAL A 194 14.00 -16.27 12.85
CA VAL A 194 12.73 -16.90 13.29
C VAL A 194 12.48 -18.23 12.57
N TRP A 195 12.76 -18.29 11.26
CA TRP A 195 12.56 -19.49 10.45
C TRP A 195 13.44 -20.66 10.92
N ARG A 196 14.73 -20.40 11.15
CA ARG A 196 15.67 -21.42 11.63
C ARG A 196 15.26 -21.99 12.99
N GLU A 197 14.74 -21.16 13.88
CA GLU A 197 14.20 -21.63 15.18
C GLU A 197 13.01 -22.55 14.95
N GLY A 198 12.07 -22.14 14.09
CA GLY A 198 10.89 -22.92 13.77
C GLY A 198 11.23 -24.31 13.21
N LEU A 199 12.24 -24.40 12.33
CA LEU A 199 12.73 -25.67 11.80
C LEU A 199 13.21 -26.63 12.90
N TRP A 200 13.97 -26.13 13.87
CA TRP A 200 14.43 -26.93 15.00
C TRP A 200 13.28 -27.34 15.93
N LEU A 201 12.36 -26.42 16.24
CA LEU A 201 11.19 -26.72 17.06
C LEU A 201 10.31 -27.82 16.45
N ILE A 202 10.15 -27.86 15.13
CA ILE A 202 9.42 -28.92 14.42
C ILE A 202 10.21 -30.24 14.47
N LYS A 203 11.48 -30.20 14.08
CA LYS A 203 12.33 -31.39 14.03
C LYS A 203 12.42 -32.08 15.39
N ASP A 204 12.58 -31.31 16.45
CA ASP A 204 12.74 -31.84 17.80
C ASP A 204 11.39 -32.16 18.48
N GLY A 205 10.27 -32.02 17.74
CA GLY A 205 8.93 -32.39 18.20
C GLY A 205 8.33 -31.47 19.26
N ILE A 206 8.83 -30.24 19.36
CA ILE A 206 8.39 -29.25 20.36
C ILE A 206 7.09 -28.57 19.92
N ALA A 207 6.93 -28.30 18.62
CA ALA A 207 5.75 -27.66 18.07
C ALA A 207 5.50 -28.07 16.61
N THR A 208 4.24 -28.01 16.19
CA THR A 208 3.81 -28.12 14.79
C THR A 208 3.92 -26.78 14.05
N THR A 209 3.82 -26.79 12.71
CA THR A 209 3.75 -25.55 11.91
C THR A 209 2.65 -24.60 12.39
N GLU A 210 1.46 -25.15 12.69
CA GLU A 210 0.32 -24.33 13.14
C GLU A 210 0.56 -23.73 14.54
N GLU A 211 1.18 -24.46 15.47
CA GLU A 211 1.48 -23.94 16.81
C GLU A 211 2.51 -22.80 16.78
N ILE A 212 3.53 -22.92 15.92
CA ILE A 212 4.50 -21.84 15.69
C ILE A 212 3.81 -20.62 15.10
N ASP A 213 2.99 -20.80 14.05
CA ASP A 213 2.21 -19.73 13.44
C ASP A 213 1.22 -19.09 14.43
N ASN A 214 0.61 -19.89 15.32
CA ASN A 214 -0.26 -19.45 16.40
C ASN A 214 0.45 -18.50 17.37
N ALA A 215 1.66 -18.85 17.79
CA ALA A 215 2.47 -18.03 18.68
C ALA A 215 2.77 -16.64 18.07
N ILE A 216 2.91 -16.58 16.74
CA ILE A 216 3.12 -15.32 16.01
C ILE A 216 1.81 -14.55 15.85
N ARG A 217 0.78 -15.17 15.25
CA ARG A 217 -0.48 -14.50 14.87
C ARG A 217 -1.33 -14.06 16.05
N TYR A 218 -1.23 -14.75 17.19
CA TYR A 218 -1.95 -14.42 18.42
C TYR A 218 -1.07 -13.78 19.50
N GLY A 219 0.24 -13.70 19.27
CA GLY A 219 1.22 -13.20 20.23
C GLY A 219 1.98 -11.98 19.73
N PHE A 220 3.29 -12.16 19.53
CA PHE A 220 4.20 -11.04 19.32
C PHE A 220 4.08 -10.38 17.93
N GLY A 221 3.57 -11.09 16.92
CA GLY A 221 3.39 -10.55 15.57
C GLY A 221 2.46 -9.35 15.53
N LEU A 222 1.39 -9.35 16.35
CA LEU A 222 0.46 -8.21 16.48
C LEU A 222 1.15 -6.96 17.04
N ARG A 223 2.07 -7.13 18.00
CA ARG A 223 2.86 -6.01 18.55
C ARG A 223 3.79 -5.46 17.50
N TRP A 224 4.54 -6.32 16.81
CA TRP A 224 5.51 -5.91 15.79
C TRP A 224 4.87 -5.22 14.58
N ALA A 225 3.65 -5.63 14.19
CA ALA A 225 2.95 -5.01 13.06
C ALA A 225 2.66 -3.52 13.27
N GLN A 226 2.44 -3.09 14.51
CA GLN A 226 2.13 -1.69 14.85
C GLN A 226 3.32 -0.94 15.50
N MET A 227 4.19 -1.67 16.19
CA MET A 227 5.30 -1.13 16.99
C MET A 227 6.46 -2.12 16.99
N GLY A 228 7.52 -1.81 16.23
CA GLY A 228 8.65 -2.71 16.04
C GLY A 228 9.35 -3.14 17.34
N LEU A 229 10.35 -4.03 17.21
CA LEU A 229 11.02 -4.71 18.32
C LEU A 229 11.45 -3.76 19.46
N PHE A 230 12.20 -2.70 19.13
CA PHE A 230 12.78 -1.81 20.14
C PHE A 230 11.74 -0.96 20.87
N GLU A 231 10.71 -0.46 20.18
CA GLU A 231 9.65 0.30 20.84
C GLU A 231 8.80 -0.62 21.75
N THR A 232 8.51 -1.85 21.30
CA THR A 232 7.83 -2.86 22.12
C THR A 232 8.61 -3.19 23.39
N TYR A 233 9.94 -3.26 23.33
CA TYR A 233 10.77 -3.52 24.51
C TYR A 233 11.01 -2.28 25.36
N ARG A 234 11.00 -1.09 24.77
CA ARG A 234 11.06 0.18 25.52
C ARG A 234 9.88 0.26 26.49
N ILE A 235 8.66 -0.02 26.04
CA ILE A 235 7.48 0.00 26.91
C ILE A 235 7.49 -1.13 27.95
N ALA A 236 8.10 -2.28 27.61
CA ALA A 236 8.27 -3.38 28.56
C ALA A 236 9.26 -3.04 29.68
N GLY A 237 10.17 -2.08 29.46
CA GLY A 237 11.06 -1.53 30.49
C GLY A 237 10.42 -0.53 31.45
N GLY A 238 9.12 -0.25 31.32
CA GLY A 238 8.41 0.71 32.18
C GLY A 238 8.86 2.16 31.97
N GLU A 239 8.65 3.02 32.98
CA GLU A 239 8.98 4.46 32.90
C GLU A 239 10.46 4.73 32.64
N GLU A 240 11.34 3.82 33.07
CA GLU A 240 12.79 3.91 32.88
C GLU A 240 13.24 3.46 31.47
N GLY A 241 12.33 2.86 30.69
CA GLY A 241 12.49 2.59 29.27
C GLY A 241 13.54 1.53 28.91
N MET A 242 14.14 1.67 27.73
CA MET A 242 15.01 0.64 27.14
C MET A 242 16.26 0.31 27.96
N ALA A 243 16.88 1.30 28.61
CA ALA A 243 18.08 1.06 29.41
C ALA A 243 17.77 0.14 30.60
N HIS A 244 16.62 0.35 31.25
CA HIS A 244 16.14 -0.52 32.32
C HIS A 244 15.80 -1.92 31.80
N PHE A 245 15.09 -2.02 30.67
CA PHE A 245 14.79 -3.32 30.04
C PHE A 245 16.08 -4.12 29.77
N ILE A 246 17.11 -3.48 29.22
CA ILE A 246 18.42 -4.12 28.98
C ILE A 246 19.11 -4.48 30.28
N ALA A 247 19.07 -3.64 31.32
CA ALA A 247 19.66 -3.98 32.61
C ALA A 247 18.98 -5.20 33.27
N GLN A 248 17.65 -5.30 33.13
CA GLN A 248 16.84 -6.36 33.71
C GLN A 248 16.97 -7.69 32.95
N PHE A 249 16.86 -7.67 31.62
CA PHE A 249 16.80 -8.87 30.79
C PHE A 249 18.09 -9.16 30.01
N GLY A 250 19.01 -8.21 29.93
CA GLY A 250 20.32 -8.38 29.30
C GLY A 250 21.11 -9.57 29.85
N PRO A 251 21.14 -9.84 31.16
CA PRO A 251 21.80 -11.03 31.70
C PRO A 251 21.23 -12.36 31.17
N CYS A 252 19.96 -12.39 30.73
CA CYS A 252 19.36 -13.59 30.14
C CYS A 252 19.81 -13.82 28.70
N LEU A 253 20.39 -12.83 28.01
CA LEU A 253 20.91 -12.99 26.65
C LEU A 253 22.16 -13.88 26.59
N ASP A 254 22.84 -14.09 27.72
CA ASP A 254 23.95 -15.05 27.85
C ASP A 254 23.45 -16.50 27.97
N TRP A 255 22.15 -16.71 28.23
CA TRP A 255 21.59 -18.05 28.33
C TRP A 255 21.46 -18.64 26.92
N PRO A 256 21.67 -19.96 26.75
CA PRO A 256 21.66 -20.61 25.44
C PRO A 256 20.22 -20.86 24.95
N TRP A 257 19.35 -19.85 25.05
CA TRP A 257 17.95 -19.95 24.65
C TRP A 257 17.79 -20.13 23.15
N THR A 258 18.48 -19.31 22.37
CA THR A 258 18.55 -19.43 20.90
C THR A 258 19.89 -18.86 20.44
N LYS A 259 20.55 -19.50 19.47
CA LYS A 259 21.77 -18.99 18.85
C LYS A 259 21.93 -19.54 17.44
N LEU A 260 21.05 -19.07 16.57
CA LEU A 260 20.76 -19.74 15.30
C LEU A 260 21.76 -19.39 14.22
N MET A 261 22.83 -20.19 14.15
CA MET A 261 23.69 -20.28 12.98
C MET A 261 23.56 -21.63 12.27
N ASP A 262 22.88 -22.60 12.89
CA ASP A 262 22.70 -23.95 12.40
C ASP A 262 21.26 -24.18 11.88
N VAL A 263 21.12 -25.07 10.90
CA VAL A 263 19.84 -25.52 10.34
C VAL A 263 19.82 -27.04 10.39
N PRO A 264 18.67 -27.66 10.67
CA PRO A 264 18.61 -29.11 10.60
C PRO A 264 18.86 -29.58 9.17
N GLU A 265 19.42 -30.79 9.03
CA GLU A 265 19.47 -31.45 7.75
C GLU A 265 18.03 -31.62 7.22
N LEU A 266 17.75 -31.05 6.04
CA LEU A 266 16.45 -31.14 5.38
C LEU A 266 16.30 -32.52 4.73
N THR A 267 16.15 -33.55 5.55
CA THR A 267 15.87 -34.92 5.09
C THR A 267 14.51 -34.97 4.38
N ASP A 268 14.33 -35.92 3.46
CA ASP A 268 13.06 -36.13 2.76
C ASP A 268 11.88 -36.30 3.76
N GLU A 269 12.14 -36.95 4.89
CA GLU A 269 11.16 -37.13 5.98
C GLU A 269 10.77 -35.80 6.62
N LEU A 270 11.73 -34.96 7.00
CA LEU A 270 11.45 -33.66 7.61
C LEU A 270 10.75 -32.71 6.64
N VAL A 271 11.17 -32.71 5.37
CA VAL A 271 10.53 -31.92 4.31
C VAL A 271 9.09 -32.35 4.11
N GLN A 272 8.82 -33.66 4.01
CA GLN A 272 7.46 -34.18 3.87
C GLN A 272 6.61 -33.88 5.10
N GLN A 273 7.17 -34.02 6.31
CA GLN A 273 6.47 -33.69 7.55
C GLN A 273 6.04 -32.21 7.59
N ILE A 274 6.94 -31.29 7.25
CA ILE A 274 6.61 -29.84 7.20
C ILE A 274 5.56 -29.56 6.13
N ALA A 275 5.69 -30.18 4.95
CA ALA A 275 4.73 -30.03 3.86
C ALA A 275 3.33 -30.52 4.25
N ASP A 276 3.23 -31.74 4.80
CA ASP A 276 1.96 -32.33 5.24
C ASP A 276 1.29 -31.49 6.34
N GLN A 277 2.07 -31.00 7.31
CA GLN A 277 1.55 -30.10 8.36
C GLN A 277 1.04 -28.78 7.77
N SER A 278 1.77 -28.19 6.82
CA SER A 278 1.39 -26.95 6.14
C SER A 278 0.12 -27.11 5.30
N ASP A 279 -0.01 -28.23 4.57
CA ASP A 279 -1.19 -28.56 3.78
C ASP A 279 -2.41 -28.80 4.69
N ALA A 280 -2.24 -29.54 5.78
CA ALA A 280 -3.30 -29.78 6.76
C ALA A 280 -3.82 -28.46 7.38
N GLN A 281 -2.91 -27.53 7.72
CA GLN A 281 -3.24 -26.21 8.23
C GLN A 281 -3.99 -25.34 7.20
N SER A 282 -3.60 -25.42 5.93
CA SER A 282 -4.22 -24.67 4.83
C SER A 282 -5.61 -25.22 4.46
N GLY A 283 -5.87 -26.49 4.79
CA GLY A 283 -7.12 -27.18 4.51
C GLY A 283 -7.38 -27.29 3.00
N ASN A 284 -8.58 -26.92 2.56
CA ASN A 284 -8.99 -27.05 1.15
C ASN A 284 -8.77 -25.77 0.32
N LEU A 285 -8.07 -24.76 0.85
CA LEU A 285 -7.86 -23.51 0.14
C LEU A 285 -6.75 -23.65 -0.90
N SER A 286 -7.01 -23.19 -2.13
CA SER A 286 -5.95 -23.04 -3.12
C SER A 286 -4.99 -21.91 -2.72
N ILE A 287 -3.77 -21.92 -3.26
CA ILE A 287 -2.80 -20.83 -3.06
C ILE A 287 -3.41 -19.46 -3.40
N ARG A 288 -4.23 -19.37 -4.47
CA ARG A 288 -4.91 -18.12 -4.84
C ARG A 288 -5.96 -17.68 -3.82
N ALA A 289 -6.68 -18.63 -3.22
CA ALA A 289 -7.61 -18.32 -2.14
C ALA A 289 -6.89 -17.87 -0.86
N LEU A 290 -5.73 -18.48 -0.55
CA LEU A 290 -4.87 -18.06 0.56
C LEU A 290 -4.29 -16.66 0.34
N GLU A 291 -3.80 -16.35 -0.86
CA GLU A 291 -3.34 -15.01 -1.22
C GLU A 291 -4.45 -13.97 -1.10
N ARG A 292 -5.65 -14.27 -1.61
CA ARG A 292 -6.81 -13.37 -1.49
C ARG A 292 -7.17 -13.13 -0.02
N LYS A 293 -7.17 -14.19 0.81
CA LYS A 293 -7.42 -14.11 2.25
C LYS A 293 -6.35 -13.26 2.96
N ARG A 294 -5.07 -13.52 2.69
CA ARG A 294 -3.93 -12.76 3.25
C ARG A 294 -4.05 -11.28 2.89
N ASP A 295 -4.29 -10.97 1.63
CA ASP A 295 -4.31 -9.59 1.14
C ASP A 295 -5.49 -8.81 1.70
N ASN A 296 -6.68 -9.41 1.80
CA ASN A 296 -7.83 -8.81 2.47
C ASN A 296 -7.53 -8.52 3.96
N ASN A 297 -6.87 -9.44 4.67
CA ASN A 297 -6.45 -9.23 6.06
C ASN A 297 -5.42 -8.09 6.18
N LEU A 298 -4.45 -8.04 5.27
CA LEU A 298 -3.45 -6.97 5.22
C LEU A 298 -4.12 -5.61 4.95
N VAL A 299 -5.09 -5.55 4.04
CA VAL A 299 -5.87 -4.32 3.79
C VAL A 299 -6.54 -3.84 5.08
N ALA A 300 -7.23 -4.73 5.81
CA ALA A 300 -7.90 -4.36 7.06
C ALA A 300 -6.91 -3.84 8.12
N ILE A 301 -5.78 -4.54 8.32
CA ILE A 301 -4.74 -4.13 9.28
C ILE A 301 -4.14 -2.77 8.90
N LEU A 302 -3.73 -2.61 7.63
CA LEU A 302 -3.11 -1.38 7.14
C LEU A 302 -4.05 -0.18 7.22
N ARG A 303 -5.34 -0.37 6.93
CA ARG A 303 -6.36 0.68 7.07
C ARG A 303 -6.59 1.07 8.53
N SER A 304 -6.60 0.11 9.45
CA SER A 304 -6.67 0.39 10.88
C SER A 304 -5.48 1.23 11.35
N LEU A 305 -4.26 0.85 10.96
CA LEU A 305 -3.05 1.63 11.25
C LEU A 305 -3.08 3.03 10.61
N LYS A 306 -3.63 3.14 9.39
CA LYS A 306 -3.79 4.42 8.67
C LYS A 306 -4.70 5.36 9.42
N GLN A 307 -5.83 4.86 9.93
CA GLN A 307 -6.76 5.65 10.74
C GLN A 307 -6.09 6.17 12.03
N GLN A 308 -5.20 5.39 12.64
CA GLN A 308 -4.43 5.80 13.81
C GLN A 308 -3.20 6.64 13.48
N GLY A 309 -2.83 6.79 12.20
CA GLY A 309 -1.65 7.54 11.77
C GLY A 309 -0.32 6.90 12.18
N ASN A 310 -0.27 5.57 12.33
CA ASN A 310 0.90 4.85 12.84
C ASN A 310 1.51 3.88 11.82
N ALA A 311 2.80 3.56 12.00
CA ALA A 311 3.55 2.57 11.21
C ALA A 311 3.32 2.69 9.68
N ALA A 312 3.09 1.57 8.98
CA ALA A 312 2.79 1.56 7.55
C ALA A 312 1.53 2.37 7.19
N GLY A 313 0.59 2.52 8.12
CA GLY A 313 -0.61 3.32 7.95
C GLY A 313 -0.33 4.82 7.79
N ALA A 314 0.65 5.36 8.51
CA ALA A 314 1.06 6.76 8.40
C ALA A 314 1.52 7.09 6.96
N LEU A 315 2.32 6.20 6.38
CA LEU A 315 2.82 6.30 5.01
C LEU A 315 1.67 6.24 3.99
N ILE A 316 0.74 5.29 4.15
CA ILE A 316 -0.42 5.19 3.26
C ILE A 316 -1.27 6.47 3.36
N GLY A 317 -1.45 7.01 4.57
CA GLY A 317 -2.18 8.26 4.78
C GLY A 317 -1.49 9.46 4.13
N GLU A 318 -0.16 9.51 4.10
CA GLU A 318 0.60 10.53 3.37
C GLU A 318 0.45 10.39 1.85
N HIS A 319 0.59 9.17 1.33
CA HIS A 319 0.41 8.90 -0.10
C HIS A 319 -1.01 9.25 -0.56
N ASP A 320 -2.04 8.87 0.21
CA ASP A 320 -3.44 9.19 -0.08
C ASP A 320 -3.70 10.71 -0.14
N ARG A 321 -3.07 11.51 0.74
CA ARG A 321 -3.15 12.98 0.66
C ARG A 321 -2.53 13.54 -0.61
N ASN A 322 -1.44 12.93 -1.10
CA ASN A 322 -0.80 13.35 -2.34
C ASN A 322 -1.63 13.00 -3.59
N LEU A 323 -2.55 12.03 -3.48
CA LEU A 323 -3.53 11.68 -4.52
C LEU A 323 -4.76 12.60 -4.53
N GLN A 324 -4.87 13.56 -3.60
CA GLN A 324 -6.07 14.38 -3.46
C GLN A 324 -6.33 15.23 -4.72
N PRO A 325 -7.51 15.07 -5.38
CA PRO A 325 -7.88 15.91 -6.50
C PRO A 325 -8.14 17.36 -6.05
N LYS A 326 -7.76 18.32 -6.90
CA LYS A 326 -8.10 19.73 -6.69
C LYS A 326 -9.50 20.00 -7.21
N PHE A 327 -10.47 20.16 -6.31
CA PHE A 327 -11.83 20.48 -6.66
C PHE A 327 -12.01 21.98 -6.94
N LYS A 328 -12.83 22.31 -7.94
CA LYS A 328 -13.35 23.66 -8.15
C LYS A 328 -14.82 23.70 -7.70
N PRO A 329 -15.29 24.81 -7.10
CA PRO A 329 -16.70 24.95 -6.77
C PRO A 329 -17.56 24.82 -8.02
N ALA A 330 -18.57 23.94 -7.98
CA ALA A 330 -19.53 23.72 -9.05
C ALA A 330 -20.88 23.29 -8.45
N THR A 331 -21.98 23.53 -9.17
CA THR A 331 -23.31 23.10 -8.71
C THR A 331 -23.49 21.58 -8.76
N LYS A 332 -22.64 20.89 -9.54
CA LYS A 332 -22.48 19.43 -9.57
C LYS A 332 -21.01 19.06 -9.51
N LEU A 333 -20.68 18.03 -8.74
CA LEU A 333 -19.31 17.61 -8.46
C LEU A 333 -19.24 16.07 -8.31
N ARG A 334 -18.26 15.42 -8.94
CA ARG A 334 -17.87 14.05 -8.52
C ARG A 334 -17.02 14.18 -7.26
N SER A 335 -17.65 14.01 -6.10
CA SER A 335 -17.09 14.35 -4.80
C SER A 335 -16.32 13.21 -4.14
N VAL A 336 -16.66 11.97 -4.47
CA VAL A 336 -15.96 10.75 -4.02
C VAL A 336 -15.79 9.85 -5.23
N SER A 337 -14.65 9.15 -5.29
CA SER A 337 -14.36 8.07 -6.24
C SER A 337 -13.36 7.14 -5.56
N ARG A 338 -13.75 5.88 -5.34
CA ARG A 338 -12.97 4.93 -4.55
C ARG A 338 -13.42 3.49 -4.77
N VAL A 339 -12.59 2.54 -4.34
CA VAL A 339 -12.98 1.13 -4.17
C VAL A 339 -13.49 0.89 -2.74
N ILE A 340 -14.55 0.09 -2.61
CA ILE A 340 -15.08 -0.34 -1.30
C ILE A 340 -14.09 -1.31 -0.66
N PRO A 341 -13.56 -0.98 0.54
CA PRO A 341 -12.60 -1.85 1.20
C PRO A 341 -13.27 -3.01 1.91
N VAL A 342 -12.52 -4.09 2.12
CA VAL A 342 -13.04 -5.32 2.73
C VAL A 342 -13.48 -5.16 4.19
N ASP A 343 -12.93 -4.21 4.95
CA ASP A 343 -13.32 -3.91 6.33
C ASP A 343 -14.63 -3.10 6.44
N TRP A 344 -15.31 -2.86 5.32
CA TRP A 344 -16.61 -2.18 5.27
C TRP A 344 -17.78 -3.12 5.05
N THR A 345 -17.53 -4.39 4.75
CA THR A 345 -18.59 -5.37 4.51
C THR A 345 -19.00 -6.11 5.78
N ASP A 346 -20.28 -6.48 5.85
CA ASP A 346 -20.84 -7.36 6.87
C ASP A 346 -20.52 -8.84 6.61
N TYR A 347 -21.07 -9.73 7.42
CA TYR A 347 -20.89 -11.18 7.27
C TYR A 347 -21.52 -11.76 5.98
N ASN A 348 -22.39 -11.01 5.29
CA ASN A 348 -22.97 -11.38 4.00
C ASN A 348 -22.13 -10.88 2.82
N GLY A 349 -21.05 -10.12 3.08
CA GLY A 349 -20.23 -9.51 2.03
C GLY A 349 -20.86 -8.24 1.43
N HIS A 350 -21.88 -7.68 2.09
CA HIS A 350 -22.54 -6.44 1.69
C HIS A 350 -21.94 -5.28 2.47
N MET A 351 -21.77 -4.13 1.82
CA MET A 351 -21.33 -2.91 2.49
C MET A 351 -22.32 -2.56 3.60
N ASN A 352 -21.81 -2.40 4.83
CA ASN A 352 -22.62 -2.08 5.98
C ASN A 352 -23.34 -0.73 5.82
N GLU A 353 -24.58 -0.62 6.31
CA GLU A 353 -25.43 0.56 6.17
C GLU A 353 -24.77 1.84 6.70
N GLY A 354 -24.01 1.75 7.79
CA GLY A 354 -23.28 2.89 8.35
C GLY A 354 -22.17 3.42 7.43
N ARG A 355 -21.63 2.58 6.54
CA ARG A 355 -20.58 2.97 5.59
C ARG A 355 -21.11 3.80 4.42
N TYR A 356 -22.38 3.65 4.05
CA TYR A 356 -22.99 4.56 3.08
C TYR A 356 -23.07 5.98 3.66
N GLY A 357 -23.46 6.10 4.93
CA GLY A 357 -23.45 7.37 5.66
C GLY A 357 -22.05 8.00 5.69
N GLN A 358 -21.01 7.20 5.94
CA GLN A 358 -19.61 7.65 5.85
C GLN A 358 -19.28 8.20 4.46
N VAL A 359 -19.61 7.46 3.38
CA VAL A 359 -19.36 7.90 1.99
C VAL A 359 -20.07 9.22 1.67
N PHE A 360 -21.30 9.41 2.13
CA PHE A 360 -22.02 10.68 1.93
C PHE A 360 -21.42 11.82 2.76
N SER A 361 -20.94 11.53 3.98
CA SER A 361 -20.18 12.50 4.78
C SER A 361 -18.89 12.93 4.06
N ASP A 362 -18.11 11.98 3.53
CA ASP A 362 -16.89 12.25 2.78
C ASP A 362 -17.17 13.06 1.49
N ALA A 363 -18.33 12.83 0.85
CA ALA A 363 -18.80 13.59 -0.29
C ALA A 363 -19.15 15.04 0.07
N ALA A 364 -19.83 15.26 1.18
CA ALA A 364 -20.10 16.59 1.70
C ALA A 364 -18.81 17.33 2.09
N ASP A 365 -17.85 16.65 2.73
CA ASP A 365 -16.54 17.21 3.05
C ASP A 365 -15.77 17.64 1.81
N SER A 366 -15.79 16.83 0.75
CA SER A 366 -15.15 17.16 -0.53
C SER A 366 -15.80 18.38 -1.18
N PHE A 367 -17.12 18.53 -1.07
CA PHE A 367 -17.82 19.73 -1.50
C PHE A 367 -17.44 20.95 -0.64
N MET A 368 -17.38 20.81 0.69
CA MET A 368 -16.96 21.89 1.60
C MET A 368 -15.56 22.41 1.28
N ILE A 369 -14.62 21.49 1.04
CA ILE A 369 -13.27 21.84 0.61
C ILE A 369 -13.32 22.64 -0.71
N SER A 370 -14.17 22.24 -1.66
CA SER A 370 -14.29 22.94 -2.95
C SER A 370 -14.73 24.41 -2.83
N ILE A 371 -15.50 24.75 -1.78
CA ILE A 371 -15.93 26.14 -1.51
C ILE A 371 -14.97 26.88 -0.56
N GLY A 372 -13.87 26.26 -0.13
CA GLY A 372 -12.89 26.84 0.79
C GLY A 372 -13.20 26.66 2.27
N ALA A 373 -14.19 25.83 2.62
CA ALA A 373 -14.39 25.38 3.99
C ALA A 373 -13.49 24.17 4.28
N ASP A 374 -12.18 24.35 4.10
CA ASP A 374 -11.16 23.33 4.23
C ASP A 374 -10.56 23.25 5.66
N ALA A 375 -9.45 22.51 5.83
CA ALA A 375 -8.79 22.36 7.12
C ALA A 375 -8.33 23.70 7.74
N ALA A 376 -7.93 24.69 6.92
CA ALA A 376 -7.55 26.01 7.41
C ALA A 376 -8.78 26.78 7.91
N TYR A 377 -9.90 26.65 7.20
CA TYR A 377 -11.19 27.22 7.62
C TYR A 377 -11.67 26.64 8.96
N ILE A 378 -11.53 25.32 9.13
CA ILE A 378 -11.85 24.62 10.38
C ILE A 378 -10.93 25.09 11.51
N ALA A 379 -9.62 25.19 11.27
CA ALA A 379 -8.66 25.71 12.24
C ALA A 379 -8.95 27.17 12.64
N ALA A 380 -9.52 27.97 11.72
CA ALA A 380 -10.01 29.32 12.00
C ALA A 380 -11.29 29.36 12.84
N GLY A 381 -11.83 28.21 13.26
CA GLY A 381 -12.97 28.13 14.17
C GLY A 381 -14.34 28.12 13.48
N HIS A 382 -14.41 27.74 12.19
CA HIS A 382 -15.64 27.74 11.40
C HIS A 382 -15.84 26.42 10.64
N SER A 383 -17.06 25.92 10.55
CA SER A 383 -17.36 24.67 9.83
C SER A 383 -18.85 24.58 9.46
N TYR A 384 -19.25 23.53 8.75
CA TYR A 384 -20.66 23.14 8.59
C TYR A 384 -20.94 21.85 9.32
N PHE A 385 -22.07 21.81 10.03
CA PHE A 385 -22.56 20.59 10.66
C PHE A 385 -23.81 20.09 9.95
N THR A 386 -23.86 18.78 9.76
CA THR A 386 -25.05 18.07 9.30
C THR A 386 -26.16 18.17 10.35
N ALA A 387 -27.28 18.77 9.95
CA ALA A 387 -28.48 18.87 10.78
C ALA A 387 -29.50 17.79 10.44
N GLU A 388 -29.53 17.33 9.19
CA GLU A 388 -30.46 16.29 8.72
C GLU A 388 -29.83 15.51 7.55
N THR A 389 -30.07 14.20 7.53
CA THR A 389 -29.76 13.31 6.40
C THR A 389 -30.95 12.41 6.13
N THR A 390 -31.33 12.28 4.85
CA THR A 390 -32.28 11.28 4.38
C THR A 390 -31.57 10.38 3.39
N VAL A 391 -31.39 9.09 3.74
CA VAL A 391 -30.69 8.10 2.90
C VAL A 391 -31.70 7.10 2.33
N LYS A 392 -31.54 6.76 1.05
CA LYS A 392 -32.23 5.63 0.39
C LYS A 392 -31.20 4.64 -0.11
N TYR A 393 -31.29 3.40 0.37
CA TYR A 393 -30.53 2.25 -0.14
C TYR A 393 -31.33 1.63 -1.29
N LEU A 394 -30.72 1.53 -2.47
CA LEU A 394 -31.42 1.10 -3.69
C LEU A 394 -30.90 -0.25 -4.19
N GLN A 395 -29.59 -0.48 -4.09
CA GLN A 395 -28.92 -1.72 -4.47
C GLN A 395 -27.80 -2.04 -3.49
N GLU A 396 -27.42 -3.31 -3.44
CA GLU A 396 -26.28 -3.78 -2.66
C GLU A 396 -24.96 -3.35 -3.30
N ALA A 397 -23.94 -3.15 -2.45
CA ALA A 397 -22.59 -2.84 -2.86
C ALA A 397 -21.61 -3.78 -2.14
N HIS A 398 -20.53 -4.18 -2.81
CA HIS A 398 -19.64 -5.23 -2.33
C HIS A 398 -18.19 -4.76 -2.21
N ALA A 399 -17.39 -5.44 -1.38
CA ALA A 399 -15.94 -5.20 -1.33
C ALA A 399 -15.32 -5.39 -2.72
N GLY A 400 -14.43 -4.48 -3.11
CA GLY A 400 -13.73 -4.52 -4.40
C GLY A 400 -14.48 -3.83 -5.52
N GLN A 401 -15.76 -3.51 -5.32
CA GLN A 401 -16.51 -2.70 -6.26
C GLN A 401 -16.03 -1.24 -6.20
N HIS A 402 -15.77 -0.67 -7.38
CA HIS A 402 -15.51 0.75 -7.52
C HIS A 402 -16.83 1.53 -7.50
N ILE A 403 -16.83 2.64 -6.77
CA ILE A 403 -17.98 3.52 -6.58
C ILE A 403 -17.57 4.98 -6.71
N TYR A 404 -18.52 5.82 -7.09
CA TYR A 404 -18.34 7.25 -7.06
C TYR A 404 -19.60 7.97 -6.58
N VAL A 405 -19.43 9.18 -6.06
CA VAL A 405 -20.54 10.02 -5.61
C VAL A 405 -20.63 11.27 -6.46
N GLU A 406 -21.79 11.49 -7.06
CA GLU A 406 -22.17 12.76 -7.66
C GLU A 406 -22.94 13.59 -6.63
N SER A 407 -22.38 14.74 -6.29
CA SER A 407 -22.97 15.72 -5.37
C SER A 407 -23.57 16.88 -6.15
N GLU A 408 -24.80 17.24 -5.83
CA GLU A 408 -25.54 18.36 -6.40
C GLU A 408 -25.97 19.33 -5.31
N VAL A 409 -25.84 20.63 -5.57
CA VAL A 409 -26.31 21.67 -4.64
C VAL A 409 -27.81 21.88 -4.85
N LEU A 410 -28.61 21.70 -3.79
CA LEU A 410 -30.04 22.01 -3.79
C LEU A 410 -30.33 23.39 -3.17
N LEU A 411 -29.50 23.82 -2.23
CA LEU A 411 -29.63 25.11 -1.56
C LEU A 411 -28.24 25.62 -1.15
N ALA A 412 -27.91 26.86 -1.49
CA ALA A 412 -26.76 27.58 -0.97
C ALA A 412 -27.23 29.00 -0.59
N GLU A 413 -27.61 29.21 0.68
CA GLU A 413 -28.17 30.50 1.10
C GLU A 413 -27.73 30.87 2.53
N GLY A 414 -26.89 31.91 2.60
CA GLY A 414 -26.34 32.39 3.86
C GLY A 414 -25.62 31.28 4.62
N LYS A 415 -26.18 30.88 5.77
CA LYS A 415 -25.65 29.82 6.62
C LYS A 415 -26.16 28.41 6.29
N LYS A 416 -27.05 28.26 5.31
CA LYS A 416 -27.72 27.01 4.96
C LYS A 416 -27.12 26.43 3.68
N LEU A 417 -26.81 25.13 3.72
CA LEU A 417 -26.37 24.35 2.58
C LEU A 417 -27.18 23.07 2.52
N LYS A 418 -27.80 22.75 1.37
CA LYS A 418 -28.46 21.47 1.14
C LYS A 418 -27.82 20.81 -0.08
N LEU A 419 -27.35 19.59 0.09
CA LEU A 419 -26.75 18.77 -0.95
C LEU A 419 -27.64 17.54 -1.23
N ARG A 420 -27.57 17.06 -2.47
CA ARG A 420 -28.06 15.74 -2.87
C ARG A 420 -26.88 14.94 -3.40
N HIS A 421 -26.76 13.71 -2.95
CA HIS A 421 -25.69 12.80 -3.31
C HIS A 421 -26.28 11.57 -3.99
N PHE A 422 -25.64 11.13 -5.07
CA PHE A 422 -25.91 9.85 -5.73
C PHE A 422 -24.63 9.01 -5.72
N MET A 423 -24.65 7.93 -4.93
CA MET A 423 -23.60 6.92 -4.97
C MET A 423 -23.89 5.96 -6.12
N ARG A 424 -22.94 5.81 -7.03
CA ARG A 424 -23.08 5.05 -8.28
C ARG A 424 -21.95 4.04 -8.46
N ALA A 425 -22.27 2.96 -9.17
CA ALA A 425 -21.30 2.04 -9.76
C ALA A 425 -20.82 2.55 -11.12
N ASP A 426 -19.76 1.95 -11.68
CA ASP A 426 -19.14 2.37 -12.95
C ASP A 426 -20.07 2.30 -14.17
N ASP A 427 -21.07 1.42 -14.15
CA ASP A 427 -22.10 1.31 -15.18
C ASP A 427 -23.16 2.43 -15.09
N GLY A 428 -23.05 3.32 -14.11
CA GLY A 428 -23.98 4.42 -13.85
C GLY A 428 -25.15 4.05 -12.93
N THR A 429 -25.28 2.79 -12.52
CA THR A 429 -26.33 2.32 -11.62
C THR A 429 -26.26 3.05 -10.28
N THR A 430 -27.37 3.63 -9.84
CA THR A 430 -27.45 4.27 -8.52
C THR A 430 -27.59 3.20 -7.43
N LEU A 431 -26.60 3.12 -6.54
CA LEU A 431 -26.59 2.19 -5.41
C LEU A 431 -27.32 2.76 -4.20
N ALA A 432 -27.12 4.06 -3.94
CA ALA A 432 -27.80 4.77 -2.86
C ALA A 432 -27.90 6.27 -3.18
N SER A 433 -28.82 6.95 -2.51
CA SER A 433 -28.93 8.41 -2.57
C SER A 433 -29.06 9.01 -1.18
N CYS A 434 -28.57 10.24 -1.01
CA CYS A 434 -28.69 10.98 0.24
C CYS A 434 -29.08 12.43 -0.04
N GLU A 435 -30.07 12.96 0.68
CA GLU A 435 -30.22 14.41 0.84
C GLU A 435 -29.67 14.82 2.20
N GLN A 436 -28.77 15.80 2.21
CA GLN A 436 -28.07 16.24 3.41
C GLN A 436 -28.26 17.75 3.59
N PHE A 437 -28.80 18.14 4.73
CA PHE A 437 -28.96 19.54 5.12
C PHE A 437 -27.92 19.91 6.18
N MET A 438 -27.18 20.97 5.92
CA MET A 438 -26.07 21.45 6.74
C MET A 438 -26.23 22.92 7.10
N LEU A 439 -25.72 23.25 8.28
CA LEU A 439 -25.68 24.62 8.80
C LEU A 439 -24.24 25.03 9.05
N HIS A 440 -23.88 26.24 8.62
CA HIS A 440 -22.62 26.87 9.00
C HIS A 440 -22.65 27.23 10.50
N VAL A 441 -21.57 26.91 11.21
CA VAL A 441 -21.42 26.99 12.67
C VAL A 441 -20.06 27.58 13.04
N SER A 442 -20.04 28.41 14.07
CA SER A 442 -18.82 28.80 14.77
C SER A 442 -18.44 27.73 15.78
N LEU A 443 -17.23 27.18 15.67
CA LEU A 443 -16.71 26.16 16.58
C LEU A 443 -16.48 26.72 18.00
N SER A 444 -16.22 28.02 18.13
CA SER A 444 -16.07 28.69 19.43
C SER A 444 -17.40 28.82 20.17
N THR A 445 -18.47 29.26 19.47
CA THR A 445 -19.77 29.52 20.10
C THR A 445 -20.72 28.32 20.03
N ARG A 446 -20.40 27.31 19.19
CA ARG A 446 -21.26 26.18 18.83
C ARG A 446 -22.65 26.60 18.31
N LYS A 447 -22.75 27.81 17.75
CA LYS A 447 -24.00 28.37 17.20
C LYS A 447 -23.88 28.61 15.71
N SER A 448 -25.02 28.51 15.02
CA SER A 448 -25.08 28.77 13.60
C SER A 448 -24.88 30.26 13.28
N CYS A 449 -23.93 30.57 12.41
CA CYS A 449 -23.52 31.92 12.03
C CYS A 449 -23.34 32.05 10.51
N ALA A 450 -23.20 33.27 10.00
CA ALA A 450 -22.85 33.48 8.60
C ALA A 450 -21.43 32.93 8.30
N PRO A 451 -21.19 32.39 7.09
CA PRO A 451 -19.84 32.05 6.64
C PRO A 451 -18.93 33.28 6.56
N LEU A 452 -17.62 33.07 6.60
CA LEU A 452 -16.67 34.15 6.32
C LEU A 452 -16.80 34.60 4.85
N PRO A 453 -16.40 35.85 4.51
CA PRO A 453 -16.65 36.44 3.19
C PRO A 453 -16.25 35.56 2.01
N GLU A 454 -15.06 34.95 2.03
CA GLU A 454 -14.58 34.11 0.92
C GLU A 454 -15.48 32.91 0.62
N VAL A 455 -15.94 32.20 1.66
CA VAL A 455 -16.86 31.06 1.51
C VAL A 455 -18.26 31.55 1.15
N ALA A 456 -18.70 32.66 1.74
CA ALA A 456 -19.99 33.27 1.44
C ALA A 456 -20.11 33.70 -0.04
N ASP A 457 -19.05 34.29 -0.60
CA ASP A 457 -19.00 34.71 -2.00
C ASP A 457 -19.08 33.53 -2.96
N ARG A 458 -18.38 32.43 -2.67
CA ARG A 458 -18.45 31.19 -3.46
C ARG A 458 -19.83 30.54 -3.38
N LEU A 459 -20.47 30.54 -2.20
CA LEU A 459 -21.86 30.06 -2.05
C LEU A 459 -22.85 30.94 -2.83
N ASN A 460 -22.67 32.26 -2.82
CA ASN A 460 -23.51 33.17 -3.59
C ASN A 460 -23.37 32.93 -5.10
N ALA A 461 -22.15 32.66 -5.59
CA ALA A 461 -21.93 32.29 -6.99
C ALA A 461 -22.68 30.99 -7.35
N LEU A 462 -22.63 29.97 -6.48
CA LEU A 462 -23.39 28.73 -6.68
C LEU A 462 -24.91 28.96 -6.66
N LYS A 463 -25.41 29.82 -5.77
CA LYS A 463 -26.82 30.21 -5.72
C LYS A 463 -27.29 30.84 -7.02
N LEU A 464 -26.48 31.71 -7.62
CA LEU A 464 -26.79 32.34 -8.90
C LEU A 464 -26.83 31.31 -10.03
N ALA A 465 -25.83 30.43 -10.11
CA ALA A 465 -25.79 29.36 -11.09
C ALA A 465 -26.99 28.39 -10.98
N LEU A 466 -27.47 28.10 -9.77
CA LEU A 466 -28.67 27.29 -9.57
C LEU A 466 -29.95 27.95 -10.11
N LYS A 467 -30.06 29.27 -9.99
CA LYS A 467 -31.20 30.02 -10.55
C LYS A 467 -31.19 29.98 -12.08
N GLU A 468 -30.02 30.13 -12.69
CA GLU A 468 -29.86 30.06 -14.14
C GLU A 468 -30.22 28.68 -14.71
N GLN A 469 -29.97 27.60 -13.97
CA GLN A 469 -30.34 26.23 -14.38
C GLN A 469 -31.83 25.91 -14.23
N SER A 470 -32.56 26.75 -13.50
CA SER A 470 -34.00 26.58 -13.22
C SER A 470 -34.89 27.42 -14.14
N LEU A 471 -34.28 28.28 -14.97
CA LEU A 471 -34.90 29.06 -16.05
C LEU A 471 -34.72 28.32 -17.38
#